data_AF-A4AWI2-F1
#
_entry.id   AF-A4AWI2-F1
#
_cell.length_a   1.000
_cell.length_b   1.000
_cell.length_c   1.000
_cell.angle_alpha   90.00
_cell.angle_beta   90.00
_cell.angle_gamma   90.00
#
_symmetry.space_group_name_H-M   'P 1'
#
loop_
_entity.id
_entity.type
_entity.pdbx_description
1 polymer ?
#
loop_
_entity_poly.entity_id
_entity_poly.type
_entity_poly.pdbx_seq_one_letter_code
_entity_poly.pdbx_strand_id
1 'polypeptide(L)'
;MTVKTNLLLALLLLVSCAEKSAEDHVTEWISENAIQISSVEPGNGFEDLLPIGEMIGDARIVSLGEPTHGNREVFQLKHRMIEYLVEKKGFNIFALECPFGAARDINRYVVDGIGDPEKALAGTYMWSWETKEVLDLIVWMREYNADPDHKKKVKLYGFDPQHPERAVRVMLEYLAKVDPALEKKVRPELGTLEIPYSNPEFIGIRQWIPEDYDSSSVQKISLVMDSFDKNKEQYVQNSSDTEWKLAKQHAQQVEIVINSNLNEMENYNNVRDLGQAQNLKWIMDHEGKDAKMITWAHNTHVSNASFEGVNHMGFNLKKMYGDDLKIVGFFFNQGDFRAIDLGVPSKGIHDFSVGPAPAELFEHTMAQTKMPLVAIDLSKIKDKGVVYDWFNQERGTRHSGGSFNEERPFYWPYNLAKSYDALIYLDSTSAVVDIDDSDYDHIWLNPHKLHEPTNTDFENNRPGDIPDGWVAWSKFERLGVKMIVSDEDPYKGKHSAMLQRVEGLKYGEITASLRQYIDAAPYGGKTIRLKLAAKTEVTESNFAFFRLSIDPDHSSDPYEVMSPLFDSHDKYRVDSRNWKIYEIEAQVDEKADMIHYGIYLRDFGTVWIDNVEITIIE
;
A
#
# COMPACT_ATOMS: atom_id res chain seq x y z
N MET A 1 -81.16 39.08 11.43
CA MET A 1 -79.99 39.05 12.33
C MET A 1 -79.98 37.71 13.04
N THR A 2 -79.15 36.84 12.46
CA THR A 2 -78.39 35.69 12.98
C THR A 2 -78.90 34.89 14.18
N VAL A 3 -79.23 33.64 13.86
CA VAL A 3 -79.53 32.49 14.72
C VAL A 3 -78.23 31.94 15.33
N LYS A 4 -78.26 31.62 16.63
CA LYS A 4 -77.27 30.75 17.29
C LYS A 4 -77.69 29.30 17.13
N THR A 5 -76.84 28.49 16.49
CA THR A 5 -76.97 27.03 16.52
C THR A 5 -75.60 26.40 16.75
N ASN A 6 -75.58 25.45 17.68
CA ASN A 6 -74.47 24.61 18.10
C ASN A 6 -73.74 23.94 16.92
N LEU A 7 -72.41 23.96 16.93
CA LEU A 7 -71.59 22.88 16.38
C LEU A 7 -70.19 22.95 17.02
N LEU A 8 -70.02 22.27 18.15
CA LEU A 8 -68.71 22.11 18.79
C LEU A 8 -68.66 20.70 19.41
N LEU A 9 -68.39 19.69 18.58
CA LEU A 9 -67.75 18.41 18.94
C LEU A 9 -67.64 17.51 17.69
N ALA A 10 -66.62 17.76 16.87
CA ALA A 10 -66.07 16.79 15.92
C ALA A 10 -64.74 17.33 15.38
N LEU A 11 -63.80 17.69 16.27
CA LEU A 11 -62.41 17.71 15.87
C LEU A 11 -61.96 16.25 15.87
N LEU A 12 -62.04 15.63 14.69
CA LEU A 12 -61.43 14.33 14.46
C LEU A 12 -59.98 14.40 14.95
N LEU A 13 -59.66 13.55 15.93
CA LEU A 13 -58.33 12.99 16.11
C LEU A 13 -57.98 12.22 14.84
N LEU A 14 -57.57 12.93 13.79
CA LEU A 14 -56.74 12.36 12.74
C LEU A 14 -55.35 12.19 13.35
N VAL A 15 -55.19 11.11 14.12
CA VAL A 15 -53.89 10.46 14.22
C VAL A 15 -53.62 9.97 12.80
N SER A 16 -52.94 10.81 12.02
CA SER A 16 -52.25 10.37 10.82
C SER A 16 -51.29 9.28 11.29
N CYS A 17 -51.66 8.01 11.13
CA CYS A 17 -50.66 6.97 10.97
C CYS A 17 -49.87 7.35 9.73
N ALA A 18 -48.80 8.13 9.90
CA ALA A 18 -47.83 8.33 8.85
C ALA A 18 -47.35 6.92 8.44
N GLU A 19 -47.46 6.59 7.16
CA GLU A 19 -46.87 5.36 6.64
C GLU A 19 -45.37 5.39 6.96
N LYS A 20 -44.86 4.32 7.58
CA LYS A 20 -43.43 4.17 7.89
C LYS A 20 -42.66 4.28 6.58
N SER A 21 -41.58 5.08 6.58
CA SER A 21 -40.65 5.14 5.46
C SER A 21 -39.91 3.80 5.28
N ALA A 22 -39.23 3.62 4.15
CA ALA A 22 -38.41 2.42 3.95
C ALA A 22 -37.28 2.35 5.01
N GLU A 23 -36.71 3.51 5.34
CA GLU A 23 -35.68 3.69 6.36
C GLU A 23 -36.21 3.33 7.77
N ASP A 24 -37.45 3.68 8.11
CA ASP A 24 -38.07 3.26 9.39
C ASP A 24 -38.20 1.74 9.47
N HIS A 25 -38.61 1.09 8.38
CA HIS A 25 -38.69 -0.37 8.32
C HIS A 25 -37.32 -1.04 8.45
N VAL A 26 -36.29 -0.45 7.85
CA VAL A 26 -34.92 -0.96 7.88
C VAL A 26 -34.29 -0.79 9.26
N THR A 27 -34.42 0.37 9.87
CA THR A 27 -33.87 0.66 11.21
C THR A 27 -34.51 -0.20 12.30
N GLU A 28 -35.83 -0.43 12.22
CA GLU A 28 -36.55 -1.37 13.09
C GLU A 28 -36.03 -2.81 12.89
N TRP A 29 -35.90 -3.25 11.64
CA TRP A 29 -35.37 -4.58 11.34
C TRP A 29 -33.94 -4.77 11.84
N ILE A 30 -33.06 -3.78 11.65
CA ILE A 30 -31.67 -3.84 12.14
C ILE A 30 -31.68 -3.95 13.67
N SER A 31 -32.47 -3.12 14.36
CA SER A 31 -32.53 -3.13 15.83
C SER A 31 -32.96 -4.49 16.40
N GLU A 32 -33.75 -5.26 15.65
CA GLU A 32 -34.21 -6.60 16.03
C GLU A 32 -33.22 -7.73 15.65
N ASN A 33 -32.37 -7.53 14.64
CA ASN A 33 -31.59 -8.61 14.01
C ASN A 33 -30.07 -8.44 14.08
N ALA A 34 -29.59 -7.24 14.39
CA ALA A 34 -28.17 -6.92 14.49
C ALA A 34 -27.48 -7.67 15.63
N ILE A 35 -26.21 -7.99 15.41
CA ILE A 35 -25.32 -8.57 16.41
C ILE A 35 -24.58 -7.40 17.05
N GLN A 36 -24.84 -7.15 18.33
CA GLN A 36 -24.15 -6.11 19.07
C GLN A 36 -22.73 -6.57 19.43
N ILE A 37 -21.73 -5.75 19.09
CA ILE A 37 -20.34 -5.98 19.48
C ILE A 37 -20.04 -5.03 20.64
N SER A 38 -19.44 -5.55 21.70
CA SER A 38 -19.20 -4.85 22.96
C SER A 38 -17.88 -4.08 22.99
N SER A 39 -16.89 -4.53 22.21
CA SER A 39 -15.57 -3.88 22.12
C SER A 39 -14.91 -4.13 20.76
N VAL A 40 -14.13 -3.15 20.30
CA VAL A 40 -13.22 -3.30 19.17
C VAL A 40 -11.85 -3.82 19.59
N GLU A 41 -11.49 -3.69 20.86
CA GLU A 41 -10.13 -3.93 21.32
C GLU A 41 -9.81 -5.44 21.40
N PRO A 42 -8.65 -5.88 20.87
CA PRO A 42 -8.17 -7.26 21.00
C PRO A 42 -8.02 -7.66 22.49
N GLY A 43 -8.07 -8.96 22.78
CA GLY A 43 -7.96 -9.48 24.16
C GLY A 43 -9.19 -9.29 25.07
N ASN A 44 -10.29 -8.70 24.59
CA ASN A 44 -11.53 -8.49 25.36
C ASN A 44 -12.57 -9.62 25.21
N GLY A 45 -12.13 -10.88 25.15
CA GLY A 45 -13.01 -12.05 24.97
C GLY A 45 -13.66 -12.13 23.59
N PHE A 46 -14.56 -13.09 23.38
CA PHE A 46 -15.18 -13.37 22.06
C PHE A 46 -16.69 -13.66 22.12
N GLU A 47 -17.33 -13.49 23.28
CA GLU A 47 -18.72 -13.87 23.53
C GLU A 47 -19.70 -13.19 22.56
N ASP A 48 -19.45 -11.93 22.25
CA ASP A 48 -20.18 -11.10 21.28
C ASP A 48 -19.81 -11.39 19.81
N LEU A 49 -18.70 -12.08 19.53
CA LEU A 49 -18.30 -12.52 18.19
C LEU A 49 -18.80 -13.94 17.85
N LEU A 50 -19.37 -14.67 18.82
CA LEU A 50 -19.92 -16.01 18.58
C LEU A 50 -20.96 -16.02 17.43
N PRO A 51 -21.95 -15.11 17.38
CA PRO A 51 -22.92 -15.08 16.28
C PRO A 51 -22.28 -14.75 14.92
N ILE A 52 -21.20 -13.95 14.90
CA ILE A 52 -20.43 -13.70 13.67
C ILE A 52 -19.74 -15.00 13.22
N GLY A 53 -19.20 -15.79 14.14
CA GLY A 53 -18.62 -17.10 13.81
C GLY A 53 -19.64 -18.13 13.33
N GLU A 54 -20.90 -18.05 13.77
CA GLU A 54 -22.01 -18.85 13.24
C GLU A 54 -22.33 -18.45 11.80
N MET A 55 -22.45 -17.15 11.52
CA MET A 55 -22.69 -16.60 10.18
C MET A 55 -21.57 -16.94 9.18
N ILE A 56 -20.31 -16.92 9.64
CA ILE A 56 -19.16 -17.36 8.84
C ILE A 56 -19.22 -18.87 8.54
N GLY A 57 -19.79 -19.67 9.45
CA GLY A 57 -19.97 -21.11 9.24
C GLY A 57 -18.66 -21.84 8.95
N ASP A 58 -18.68 -22.66 7.90
CA ASP A 58 -17.54 -23.48 7.46
C ASP A 58 -16.70 -22.83 6.36
N ALA A 59 -16.95 -21.55 6.06
CA ALA A 59 -16.22 -20.82 5.03
C ALA A 59 -14.70 -20.95 5.22
N ARG A 60 -14.01 -21.11 4.10
CA ARG A 60 -12.55 -21.27 4.04
C ARG A 60 -11.84 -19.93 3.93
N ILE A 61 -12.50 -18.93 3.38
CA ILE A 61 -11.97 -17.59 3.21
C ILE A 61 -12.94 -16.59 3.83
N VAL A 62 -12.42 -15.70 4.67
CA VAL A 62 -13.15 -14.54 5.19
C VAL A 62 -12.42 -13.29 4.74
N SER A 63 -13.06 -12.49 3.90
CA SER A 63 -12.53 -11.23 3.42
C SER A 63 -13.10 -10.07 4.22
N LEU A 64 -12.23 -9.36 4.94
CA LEU A 64 -12.55 -8.25 5.81
C LEU A 64 -12.19 -6.93 5.10
N GLY A 65 -13.22 -6.16 4.76
CA GLY A 65 -13.12 -4.84 4.18
C GLY A 65 -12.69 -3.76 5.18
N GLU A 66 -12.64 -2.52 4.71
CA GLU A 66 -12.53 -1.31 5.51
C GLU A 66 -12.98 -0.09 4.70
N PRO A 67 -13.62 0.90 5.34
CA PRO A 67 -14.13 2.09 4.65
C PRO A 67 -13.03 3.11 4.36
N THR A 68 -11.95 3.07 5.16
CA THR A 68 -10.70 3.78 4.92
C THR A 68 -9.49 2.97 5.36
N HIS A 69 -8.31 3.37 4.90
CA HIS A 69 -7.03 2.82 5.38
C HIS A 69 -6.53 3.45 6.70
N GLY A 70 -7.33 4.27 7.37
CA GLY A 70 -6.87 5.04 8.53
C GLY A 70 -7.83 5.12 9.71
N ASN A 71 -8.82 4.22 9.81
CA ASN A 71 -9.73 4.13 10.97
C ASN A 71 -9.18 3.18 12.04
N ARG A 72 -8.89 3.70 13.23
CA ARG A 72 -8.31 2.95 14.35
C ARG A 72 -9.18 1.80 14.84
N GLU A 73 -10.45 2.06 15.09
CA GLU A 73 -11.38 1.10 15.67
C GLU A 73 -11.72 -0.01 14.67
N VAL A 74 -11.68 0.28 13.37
CA VAL A 74 -11.78 -0.73 12.31
C VAL A 74 -10.59 -1.68 12.39
N PHE A 75 -9.38 -1.14 12.54
CA PHE A 75 -8.15 -1.95 12.61
C PHE A 75 -8.11 -2.81 13.88
N GLN A 76 -8.48 -2.23 15.02
CA GLN A 76 -8.58 -2.96 16.29
C GLN A 76 -9.63 -4.08 16.21
N LEU A 77 -10.82 -3.79 15.65
CA LEU A 77 -11.85 -4.81 15.52
C LEU A 77 -11.43 -5.92 14.56
N LYS A 78 -10.76 -5.60 13.44
CA LYS A 78 -10.23 -6.61 12.52
C LYS A 78 -9.16 -7.46 13.19
N HIS A 79 -8.26 -6.87 14.00
CA HIS A 79 -7.33 -7.62 14.84
C HIS A 79 -8.09 -8.58 15.75
N ARG A 80 -9.04 -8.10 16.56
CA ARG A 80 -9.84 -8.95 17.46
C ARG A 80 -10.59 -10.07 16.72
N MET A 81 -11.15 -9.78 15.55
CA MET A 81 -11.79 -10.79 14.70
C MET A 81 -10.79 -11.83 14.19
N ILE A 82 -9.56 -11.43 13.87
CA ILE A 82 -8.49 -12.36 13.48
C ILE A 82 -8.14 -13.29 14.64
N GLU A 83 -8.00 -12.78 15.87
CA GLU A 83 -7.78 -13.62 17.06
C GLU A 83 -8.89 -14.68 17.18
N TYR A 84 -10.15 -14.25 17.10
CA TYR A 84 -11.30 -15.14 17.17
C TYR A 84 -11.30 -16.20 16.07
N LEU A 85 -11.06 -15.80 14.82
CA LEU A 85 -11.08 -16.70 13.67
C LEU A 85 -9.94 -17.73 13.74
N VAL A 86 -8.77 -17.31 14.19
CA VAL A 86 -7.63 -18.21 14.41
C VAL A 86 -7.94 -19.20 15.53
N GLU A 87 -8.28 -18.69 16.72
CA GLU A 87 -8.43 -19.51 17.92
C GLU A 87 -9.65 -20.43 17.89
N LYS A 88 -10.79 -19.95 17.38
CA LYS A 88 -12.07 -20.64 17.51
C LYS A 88 -12.56 -21.25 16.19
N LYS A 89 -12.09 -20.75 15.05
CA LYS A 89 -12.57 -21.18 13.72
C LYS A 89 -11.49 -21.82 12.85
N GLY A 90 -10.26 -21.96 13.36
CA GLY A 90 -9.16 -22.72 12.73
C GLY A 90 -8.53 -22.04 11.52
N PHE A 91 -8.72 -20.73 11.37
CA PHE A 91 -8.00 -19.92 10.39
C PHE A 91 -6.51 -19.88 10.74
N ASN A 92 -5.66 -19.91 9.72
CA ASN A 92 -4.22 -20.00 9.94
C ASN A 92 -3.39 -19.26 8.88
N ILE A 93 -4.07 -18.63 7.92
CA ILE A 93 -3.44 -17.76 6.93
C ILE A 93 -4.06 -16.39 7.10
N PHE A 94 -3.23 -15.38 7.30
CA PHE A 94 -3.61 -13.98 7.26
C PHE A 94 -2.97 -13.35 6.02
N ALA A 95 -3.79 -12.83 5.11
CA ALA A 95 -3.36 -12.20 3.89
C ALA A 95 -3.69 -10.71 3.95
N LEU A 96 -2.68 -9.84 3.92
CA LEU A 96 -2.81 -8.39 4.00
C LEU A 96 -2.60 -7.77 2.61
N GLU A 97 -3.35 -6.71 2.29
CA GLU A 97 -3.24 -5.91 1.06
C GLU A 97 -1.90 -5.13 1.04
N CYS A 98 -0.80 -5.86 0.98
CA CYS A 98 0.56 -5.36 0.93
C CYS A 98 1.38 -6.17 -0.09
N PRO A 99 2.58 -5.70 -0.49
CA PRO A 99 3.31 -6.32 -1.58
C PRO A 99 3.65 -7.78 -1.29
N PHE A 100 3.33 -8.66 -2.24
CA PHE A 100 3.52 -10.12 -2.11
C PHE A 100 4.92 -10.48 -1.61
N GLY A 101 5.96 -9.88 -2.20
CA GLY A 101 7.34 -10.13 -1.81
C GLY A 101 7.70 -9.51 -0.45
N ALA A 102 7.30 -8.27 -0.20
CA ALA A 102 7.71 -7.53 0.99
C ALA A 102 7.22 -8.22 2.27
N ALA A 103 5.99 -8.76 2.24
CA ALA A 103 5.35 -9.46 3.34
C ALA A 103 6.14 -10.67 3.89
N ARG A 104 7.08 -11.21 3.10
CA ARG A 104 7.96 -12.29 3.56
C ARG A 104 8.77 -11.91 4.81
N ASP A 105 9.19 -10.65 4.93
CA ASP A 105 9.97 -10.20 6.09
C ASP A 105 9.11 -10.21 7.36
N ILE A 106 7.84 -9.82 7.24
CA ILE A 106 6.87 -9.87 8.34
C ILE A 106 6.57 -11.33 8.71
N ASN A 107 6.33 -12.20 7.72
CA ASN A 107 6.05 -13.61 7.97
C ASN A 107 7.24 -14.33 8.64
N ARG A 108 8.48 -13.98 8.26
CA ARG A 108 9.69 -14.49 8.92
C ARG A 108 9.75 -14.08 10.39
N TYR A 109 9.35 -12.86 10.72
CA TYR A 109 9.16 -12.47 12.12
C TYR A 109 8.07 -13.32 12.78
N VAL A 110 6.88 -13.38 12.21
CA VAL A 110 5.71 -14.09 12.78
C VAL A 110 5.97 -15.59 13.03
N VAL A 111 6.62 -16.28 12.10
CA VAL A 111 6.82 -17.74 12.16
C VAL A 111 8.11 -18.10 12.89
N ASP A 112 9.22 -17.43 12.57
CA ASP A 112 10.56 -17.83 13.04
C ASP A 112 11.09 -16.94 14.18
N GLY A 113 10.44 -15.79 14.44
CA GLY A 113 10.94 -14.78 15.37
C GLY A 113 12.18 -14.05 14.88
N ILE A 114 12.46 -14.10 13.57
CA ILE A 114 13.65 -13.48 12.98
C ILE A 114 13.28 -12.12 12.38
N GLY A 115 13.91 -11.08 12.89
CA GLY A 115 13.79 -9.73 12.39
C GLY A 115 13.15 -8.78 13.40
N ASP A 116 12.65 -7.67 12.86
CA ASP A 116 12.12 -6.52 13.59
C ASP A 116 10.80 -6.19 12.88
N PRO A 117 9.65 -6.28 13.57
CA PRO A 117 8.35 -6.14 12.95
C PRO A 117 8.09 -4.72 12.46
N GLU A 118 8.63 -3.69 13.14
CA GLU A 118 8.49 -2.29 12.70
C GLU A 118 9.25 -2.06 11.40
N LYS A 119 10.49 -2.56 11.31
CA LYS A 119 11.28 -2.49 10.06
C LYS A 119 10.67 -3.33 8.94
N ALA A 120 10.06 -4.47 9.27
CA ALA A 120 9.37 -5.31 8.30
C ALA A 120 8.12 -4.61 7.72
N LEU A 121 7.36 -3.89 8.56
CA LEU A 121 6.26 -3.04 8.11
C LEU A 121 6.76 -1.88 7.25
N ALA A 122 7.79 -1.17 7.70
CA ALA A 122 8.44 -0.10 6.93
C ALA A 122 8.91 -0.55 5.54
N GLY A 123 9.37 -1.80 5.45
CA GLY A 123 9.81 -2.44 4.21
C GLY A 123 8.69 -2.84 3.25
N THR A 124 7.41 -2.66 3.62
CA THR A 124 6.26 -2.81 2.70
C THR A 124 5.97 -1.56 1.88
N TYR A 125 6.52 -0.42 2.31
CA TYR A 125 6.31 0.91 1.73
C TYR A 125 4.90 1.48 1.89
N MET A 126 3.98 0.81 2.59
CA MET A 126 2.60 1.26 2.67
C MET A 126 2.31 1.94 3.99
N TRP A 127 2.12 3.26 3.96
CA TRP A 127 1.82 4.06 5.15
C TRP A 127 0.62 3.51 5.92
N SER A 128 -0.40 3.01 5.20
CA SER A 128 -1.64 2.46 5.73
C SER A 128 -1.42 1.32 6.72
N TRP A 129 -0.30 0.59 6.60
CA TRP A 129 0.00 -0.56 7.44
C TRP A 129 1.09 -0.27 8.48
N GLU A 130 1.73 0.90 8.43
CA GLU A 130 2.80 1.32 9.34
C GLU A 130 2.25 1.95 10.63
N THR A 131 1.26 1.26 11.20
CA THR A 131 0.47 1.71 12.36
C THR A 131 0.69 0.79 13.55
N LYS A 132 0.46 1.32 14.76
CA LYS A 132 0.53 0.53 16.00
C LYS A 132 -0.49 -0.59 16.01
N GLU A 133 -1.68 -0.37 15.45
CA GLU A 133 -2.74 -1.38 15.42
C GLU A 133 -2.33 -2.62 14.61
N VAL A 134 -1.66 -2.42 13.47
CA VAL A 134 -1.14 -3.53 12.63
C VAL A 134 0.11 -4.16 13.26
N LEU A 135 0.99 -3.35 13.88
CA LEU A 135 2.13 -3.86 14.63
C LEU A 135 1.70 -4.77 15.78
N ASP A 136 0.70 -4.35 16.56
CA ASP A 136 0.15 -5.13 17.68
C ASP A 136 -0.42 -6.47 17.18
N LEU A 137 -1.10 -6.49 16.03
CA LEU A 137 -1.56 -7.73 15.39
C LEU A 137 -0.38 -8.65 15.03
N ILE A 138 0.67 -8.12 14.41
CA ILE A 138 1.85 -8.89 14.01
C ILE A 138 2.57 -9.47 15.25
N VAL A 139 2.66 -8.69 16.33
CA VAL A 139 3.21 -9.14 17.62
C VAL A 139 2.35 -10.25 18.20
N TRP A 140 1.03 -10.08 18.24
CA TRP A 140 0.12 -11.12 18.71
C TRP A 140 0.26 -12.42 17.89
N MET A 141 0.34 -12.33 16.55
CA MET A 141 0.55 -13.51 15.69
C MET A 141 1.85 -14.25 16.04
N ARG A 142 2.92 -13.51 16.36
CA ARG A 142 4.19 -14.08 16.81
C ARG A 142 4.05 -14.77 18.16
N GLU A 143 3.34 -14.17 19.10
CA GLU A 143 3.08 -14.72 20.43
C GLU A 143 2.24 -16.00 20.35
N TYR A 144 1.15 -15.97 19.57
CA TYR A 144 0.34 -17.15 19.26
C TYR A 144 1.20 -18.28 18.69
N ASN A 145 2.10 -17.97 17.75
CA ASN A 145 3.01 -18.94 17.17
C ASN A 145 4.10 -19.43 18.12
N ALA A 146 4.50 -18.63 19.12
CA ALA A 146 5.51 -19.01 20.10
C ALA A 146 5.01 -20.10 21.05
N ASP A 147 3.71 -20.12 21.32
CA ASP A 147 3.10 -21.11 22.20
C ASP A 147 3.21 -22.53 21.60
N PRO A 148 3.87 -23.48 22.29
CA PRO A 148 3.99 -24.86 21.81
C PRO A 148 2.65 -25.62 21.74
N ASP A 149 1.60 -25.19 22.43
CA ASP A 149 0.29 -25.83 22.42
C ASP A 149 -0.48 -25.55 21.12
N HIS A 150 -0.22 -24.41 20.48
CA HIS A 150 -0.76 -24.10 19.15
C HIS A 150 -0.04 -24.88 18.06
N LYS A 151 -0.60 -26.05 17.67
CA LYS A 151 -0.01 -26.92 16.64
C LYS A 151 -0.14 -26.37 15.22
N LYS A 152 -1.21 -25.60 14.95
CA LYS A 152 -1.42 -24.92 13.67
C LYS A 152 -0.93 -23.49 13.81
N LYS A 153 0.19 -23.17 13.17
CA LYS A 153 0.78 -21.83 13.21
C LYS A 153 0.08 -20.91 12.21
N VAL A 154 -0.03 -19.64 12.57
CA VAL A 154 -0.53 -18.59 11.68
C VAL A 154 0.61 -18.11 10.79
N LYS A 155 0.34 -17.92 9.50
CA LYS A 155 1.28 -17.33 8.54
C LYS A 155 0.72 -16.05 7.98
N LEU A 156 1.61 -15.10 7.66
CA LEU A 156 1.28 -13.85 7.00
C LEU A 156 1.67 -13.91 5.53
N TYR A 157 0.80 -13.44 4.65
CA TYR A 157 1.10 -13.21 3.23
C TYR A 157 0.70 -11.81 2.81
N GLY A 158 1.44 -11.25 1.86
CA GLY A 158 0.99 -10.13 1.04
C GLY A 158 0.38 -10.69 -0.24
N PHE A 159 -0.58 -9.99 -0.82
CA PHE A 159 -1.18 -10.40 -2.09
C PHE A 159 -1.22 -9.28 -3.13
N ASP A 160 -0.66 -8.12 -2.83
CA ASP A 160 -0.65 -7.00 -3.75
C ASP A 160 0.53 -7.08 -4.74
N PRO A 161 0.28 -6.92 -6.05
CA PRO A 161 1.35 -6.91 -7.06
C PRO A 161 2.08 -5.57 -7.17
N GLN A 162 1.60 -4.45 -6.61
CA GLN A 162 2.06 -3.07 -6.94
C GLN A 162 3.58 -2.82 -6.90
N HIS A 163 4.35 -3.54 -6.07
CA HIS A 163 5.79 -3.33 -5.90
C HIS A 163 6.58 -4.55 -6.42
N PRO A 164 7.13 -4.49 -7.66
CA PRO A 164 7.73 -5.65 -8.31
C PRO A 164 9.17 -5.93 -7.91
N GLU A 165 9.83 -5.05 -7.16
CA GLU A 165 11.29 -5.04 -6.99
C GLU A 165 11.82 -6.36 -6.44
N ARG A 166 11.21 -6.84 -5.35
CA ARG A 166 11.58 -8.13 -4.77
C ARG A 166 11.26 -9.27 -5.71
N ALA A 167 10.12 -9.19 -6.41
CA ALA A 167 9.69 -10.24 -7.31
C ALA A 167 10.66 -10.41 -8.48
N VAL A 168 11.12 -9.31 -9.06
CA VAL A 168 12.12 -9.30 -10.14
C VAL A 168 13.45 -9.86 -9.64
N ARG A 169 13.93 -9.40 -8.49
CA ARG A 169 15.20 -9.88 -7.91
C ARG A 169 15.15 -11.40 -7.66
N VAL A 170 14.11 -11.90 -7.00
CA VAL A 170 13.95 -13.34 -6.73
C VAL A 170 13.84 -14.15 -8.03
N MET A 171 13.09 -13.65 -9.01
CA MET A 171 12.95 -14.29 -10.31
C MET A 171 14.30 -14.36 -11.04
N LEU A 172 15.03 -13.25 -11.15
CA LEU A 172 16.31 -13.20 -11.86
C LEU A 172 17.40 -13.99 -11.14
N GLU A 173 17.48 -13.93 -9.81
CA GLU A 173 18.41 -14.75 -9.01
C GLU A 173 18.15 -16.25 -9.20
N TYR A 174 16.87 -16.65 -9.23
CA TYR A 174 16.51 -18.03 -9.51
C TYR A 174 16.92 -18.45 -10.94
N LEU A 175 16.64 -17.62 -11.95
CA LEU A 175 17.07 -17.88 -13.32
C LEU A 175 18.60 -17.93 -13.43
N ALA A 176 19.35 -17.07 -12.73
CA ALA A 176 20.81 -17.12 -12.71
C ALA A 176 21.35 -18.46 -12.18
N LYS A 177 20.60 -19.13 -11.30
CA LYS A 177 20.91 -20.47 -10.79
C LYS A 177 20.53 -21.59 -11.76
N VAL A 178 19.33 -21.56 -12.35
CA VAL A 178 18.77 -22.71 -13.09
C VAL A 178 18.85 -22.59 -14.62
N ASP A 179 18.91 -21.37 -15.15
CA ASP A 179 18.98 -21.03 -16.57
C ASP A 179 19.72 -19.69 -16.81
N PRO A 180 21.06 -19.66 -16.65
CA PRO A 180 21.85 -18.44 -16.80
C PRO A 180 21.77 -17.82 -18.20
N ALA A 181 21.43 -18.63 -19.22
CA ALA A 181 21.29 -18.16 -20.59
C ALA A 181 20.01 -17.33 -20.76
N LEU A 182 18.90 -17.79 -20.18
CA LEU A 182 17.65 -17.02 -20.16
C LEU A 182 17.79 -15.77 -19.31
N GLU A 183 18.40 -15.88 -18.12
CA GLU A 183 18.64 -14.75 -17.22
C GLU A 183 19.36 -13.60 -17.96
N LYS A 184 20.48 -13.90 -18.63
CA LYS A 184 21.27 -12.91 -19.37
C LYS A 184 20.49 -12.26 -20.50
N LYS A 185 19.52 -12.98 -21.08
CA LYS A 185 18.66 -12.51 -22.18
C LYS A 185 17.56 -11.56 -21.69
N VAL A 186 17.04 -11.75 -20.48
CA VAL A 186 15.90 -10.96 -19.95
C VAL A 186 16.33 -9.84 -19.01
N ARG A 187 17.48 -9.96 -18.33
CA ARG A 187 17.98 -8.97 -17.36
C ARG A 187 18.05 -7.53 -17.89
N PRO A 188 18.52 -7.24 -19.12
CA PRO A 188 18.60 -5.85 -19.59
C PRO A 188 17.26 -5.11 -19.59
N GLU A 189 16.17 -5.86 -19.79
CA GLU A 189 14.81 -5.32 -19.75
C GLU A 189 14.26 -5.45 -18.33
N LEU A 190 14.03 -6.68 -17.85
CA LEU A 190 13.32 -6.89 -16.59
C LEU A 190 14.11 -6.40 -15.36
N GLY A 191 15.44 -6.31 -15.46
CA GLY A 191 16.31 -5.88 -14.36
C GLY A 191 16.15 -4.40 -13.99
N THR A 192 15.56 -3.57 -14.85
CA THR A 192 15.22 -2.19 -14.47
C THR A 192 14.25 -2.17 -13.29
N LEU A 193 13.32 -3.13 -13.23
CA LEU A 193 12.36 -3.26 -12.16
C LEU A 193 12.98 -3.70 -10.82
N GLU A 194 14.28 -4.04 -10.76
CA GLU A 194 14.93 -4.40 -9.51
C GLU A 194 15.12 -3.21 -8.56
N ILE A 195 15.16 -1.99 -9.09
CA ILE A 195 15.33 -0.76 -8.32
C ILE A 195 13.92 -0.16 -8.17
N PRO A 196 13.47 0.21 -6.95
CA PRO A 196 12.28 1.04 -6.83
C PRO A 196 12.55 2.31 -7.64
N TYR A 197 11.88 2.46 -8.78
CA TYR A 197 12.32 3.37 -9.83
C TYR A 197 12.14 4.82 -9.36
N SER A 198 13.28 5.48 -9.15
CA SER A 198 13.60 6.88 -9.49
C SER A 198 12.69 8.02 -8.99
N ASN A 199 11.65 7.79 -8.21
CA ASN A 199 11.12 8.85 -7.37
C ASN A 199 10.77 8.34 -5.98
N PRO A 200 11.72 8.36 -5.02
CA PRO A 200 11.40 8.06 -3.62
C PRO A 200 10.38 9.04 -3.00
N GLU A 201 9.97 10.11 -3.69
CA GLU A 201 8.88 11.01 -3.27
C GLU A 201 7.48 10.54 -3.72
N PHE A 202 7.35 9.45 -4.48
CA PHE A 202 6.04 8.83 -4.75
C PHE A 202 6.09 7.35 -4.43
N ILE A 203 5.45 6.97 -3.33
CA ILE A 203 5.33 5.58 -2.95
C ILE A 203 4.37 4.85 -3.89
N GLY A 204 4.85 3.75 -4.49
CA GLY A 204 3.99 2.76 -5.14
C GLY A 204 3.45 3.15 -6.51
N ILE A 205 4.00 4.17 -7.16
CA ILE A 205 3.65 4.54 -8.54
C ILE A 205 4.92 4.51 -9.39
N ARG A 206 4.94 3.61 -10.38
CA ARG A 206 5.98 3.58 -11.42
C ARG A 206 5.67 4.72 -12.40
N GLN A 207 6.26 5.88 -12.17
CA GLN A 207 5.94 7.09 -12.96
C GLN A 207 6.43 7.03 -14.41
N TRP A 208 7.33 6.12 -14.79
CA TRP A 208 7.77 6.09 -16.17
C TRP A 208 8.33 4.75 -16.65
N ILE A 209 7.80 4.37 -17.81
CA ILE A 209 8.18 3.29 -18.70
C ILE A 209 8.14 3.99 -20.06
N PRO A 210 9.26 4.17 -20.79
CA PRO A 210 9.21 4.77 -22.12
C PRO A 210 8.13 4.09 -22.99
N GLU A 211 7.44 4.80 -23.89
CA GLU A 211 6.37 4.21 -24.75
C GLU A 211 6.78 2.89 -25.46
N ASP A 212 8.08 2.70 -25.73
CA ASP A 212 8.64 1.50 -26.36
C ASP A 212 8.85 0.30 -25.41
N TYR A 213 8.78 0.54 -24.11
CA TYR A 213 9.20 -0.38 -23.05
C TYR A 213 8.12 -1.42 -22.71
N ASP A 214 6.90 -1.22 -23.22
CA ASP A 214 5.79 -2.11 -22.92
C ASP A 214 5.82 -3.41 -23.73
N SER A 215 6.09 -3.35 -25.02
CA SER A 215 6.12 -4.57 -25.86
C SER A 215 7.32 -5.48 -25.58
N SER A 216 8.49 -4.91 -25.26
CA SER A 216 9.71 -5.66 -24.93
C SER A 216 9.57 -6.35 -23.57
N SER A 217 9.16 -5.61 -22.53
CA SER A 217 8.93 -6.14 -21.19
C SER A 217 7.93 -7.29 -21.19
N VAL A 218 6.80 -7.14 -21.89
CA VAL A 218 5.80 -8.21 -22.09
C VAL A 218 6.43 -9.44 -22.73
N GLN A 219 7.16 -9.27 -23.83
CA GLN A 219 7.82 -10.39 -24.49
C GLN A 219 8.83 -11.09 -23.57
N LYS A 220 9.59 -10.33 -22.75
CA LYS A 220 10.55 -10.94 -21.82
C LYS A 220 9.86 -11.69 -20.71
N ILE A 221 8.81 -11.13 -20.09
CA ILE A 221 8.13 -11.82 -19.00
C ILE A 221 7.38 -13.05 -19.51
N SER A 222 6.76 -12.98 -20.69
CA SER A 222 6.17 -14.17 -21.33
C SER A 222 7.21 -15.25 -21.63
N LEU A 223 8.42 -14.89 -22.09
CA LEU A 223 9.52 -15.86 -22.27
C LEU A 223 9.91 -16.54 -20.95
N VAL A 224 9.90 -15.80 -19.84
CA VAL A 224 10.19 -16.34 -18.51
C VAL A 224 9.07 -17.32 -18.08
N MET A 225 7.81 -16.90 -18.16
CA MET A 225 6.65 -17.73 -17.79
C MET A 225 6.58 -19.03 -18.60
N ASP A 226 6.78 -18.93 -19.92
CA ASP A 226 6.90 -20.09 -20.82
C ASP A 226 8.01 -21.05 -20.40
N SER A 227 9.15 -20.52 -19.98
CA SER A 227 10.29 -21.31 -19.56
C SER A 227 10.03 -22.03 -18.23
N PHE A 228 9.39 -21.37 -17.27
CA PHE A 228 8.97 -22.00 -16.01
C PHE A 228 8.08 -23.23 -16.26
N ASP A 229 7.16 -23.14 -17.24
CA ASP A 229 6.26 -24.25 -17.59
C ASP A 229 6.94 -25.35 -18.39
N LYS A 230 7.69 -25.00 -19.45
CA LYS A 230 8.36 -25.98 -20.32
C LYS A 230 9.49 -26.73 -19.62
N ASN A 231 10.21 -26.07 -18.72
CA ASN A 231 11.43 -26.60 -18.10
C ASN A 231 11.25 -26.97 -16.62
N LYS A 232 10.01 -27.12 -16.13
CA LYS A 232 9.71 -27.40 -14.72
C LYS A 232 10.56 -28.54 -14.14
N GLU A 233 10.60 -29.69 -14.81
CA GLU A 233 11.33 -30.86 -14.30
C GLU A 233 12.83 -30.57 -14.11
N GLN A 234 13.46 -29.93 -15.11
CA GLN A 234 14.87 -29.56 -15.07
C GLN A 234 15.14 -28.50 -13.99
N TYR A 235 14.28 -27.47 -13.91
CA TYR A 235 14.43 -26.39 -12.94
C TYR A 235 14.31 -26.90 -11.51
N VAL A 236 13.35 -27.80 -11.24
CA VAL A 236 13.20 -28.46 -9.94
C VAL A 236 14.40 -29.38 -9.62
N GLN A 237 14.94 -30.12 -10.58
CA GLN A 237 16.14 -30.93 -10.38
C GLN A 237 17.37 -30.08 -10.01
N ASN A 238 17.48 -28.88 -10.57
CA ASN A 238 18.58 -27.94 -10.29
C ASN A 238 18.30 -27.05 -9.06
N SER A 239 17.15 -27.21 -8.41
CA SER A 239 16.73 -26.45 -7.23
C SER A 239 15.85 -27.32 -6.31
N SER A 240 14.57 -27.00 -6.19
CA SER A 240 13.54 -27.74 -5.48
C SER A 240 12.14 -27.34 -5.97
N ASP A 241 11.12 -28.15 -5.67
CA ASP A 241 9.73 -27.82 -6.00
C ASP A 241 9.27 -26.53 -5.30
N THR A 242 9.70 -26.31 -4.05
CA THR A 242 9.40 -25.09 -3.29
C THR A 242 10.07 -23.86 -3.90
N GLU A 243 11.36 -23.92 -4.24
CA GLU A 243 12.05 -22.80 -4.89
C GLU A 243 11.42 -22.48 -6.26
N TRP A 244 11.10 -23.49 -7.06
CA TRP A 244 10.44 -23.29 -8.36
C TRP A 244 9.06 -22.63 -8.21
N LYS A 245 8.23 -23.10 -7.26
CA LYS A 245 6.90 -22.53 -7.01
C LYS A 245 6.98 -21.06 -6.59
N LEU A 246 7.90 -20.73 -5.69
CA LEU A 246 8.11 -19.35 -5.23
C LEU A 246 8.63 -18.46 -6.34
N ALA A 247 9.65 -18.90 -7.08
CA ALA A 247 10.22 -18.13 -8.18
C ALA A 247 9.20 -17.90 -9.31
N LYS A 248 8.37 -18.90 -9.64
CA LYS A 248 7.27 -18.74 -10.60
C LYS A 248 6.23 -17.74 -10.10
N GLN A 249 5.88 -17.78 -8.81
CA GLN A 249 4.91 -16.84 -8.23
C GLN A 249 5.43 -15.40 -8.25
N HIS A 250 6.73 -15.21 -8.02
CA HIS A 250 7.38 -13.92 -8.19
C HIS A 250 7.37 -13.48 -9.66
N ALA A 251 7.64 -14.36 -10.62
CA ALA A 251 7.50 -14.04 -12.04
C ALA A 251 6.06 -13.62 -12.40
N GLN A 252 5.03 -14.24 -11.80
CA GLN A 252 3.65 -13.81 -11.97
C GLN A 252 3.39 -12.40 -11.44
N GLN A 253 4.04 -11.97 -10.34
CA GLN A 253 3.90 -10.58 -9.87
C GLN A 253 4.47 -9.60 -10.90
N VAL A 254 5.63 -9.92 -11.48
CA VAL A 254 6.25 -9.11 -12.53
C VAL A 254 5.34 -9.03 -13.76
N GLU A 255 4.72 -10.15 -14.14
CA GLU A 255 3.75 -10.21 -15.25
C GLU A 255 2.52 -9.34 -14.98
N ILE A 256 1.94 -9.43 -13.78
CA ILE A 256 0.78 -8.61 -13.40
C ILE A 256 1.14 -7.12 -13.48
N VAL A 257 2.27 -6.69 -12.90
CA VAL A 257 2.70 -5.29 -12.92
C VAL A 257 2.94 -4.79 -14.36
N ILE A 258 3.64 -5.57 -15.19
CA ILE A 258 3.87 -5.19 -16.59
C ILE A 258 2.54 -5.04 -17.32
N ASN A 259 1.63 -6.01 -17.19
CA ASN A 259 0.32 -5.94 -17.85
C ASN A 259 -0.58 -4.83 -17.29
N SER A 260 -0.49 -4.50 -16.01
CA SER A 260 -1.22 -3.39 -15.43
C SER A 260 -0.80 -2.04 -16.01
N ASN A 261 0.46 -1.89 -16.43
CA ASN A 261 0.97 -0.65 -17.03
C ASN A 261 0.64 -0.49 -18.52
N LEU A 262 0.47 -1.60 -19.26
CA LEU A 262 0.06 -1.62 -20.68
C LEU A 262 -1.34 -1.09 -20.96
N ASN A 263 -2.21 -1.30 -19.99
CA ASN A 263 -3.61 -1.01 -20.16
C ASN A 263 -3.86 0.43 -19.73
N GLU A 264 -4.58 1.22 -20.54
CA GLU A 264 -5.08 2.54 -20.14
C GLU A 264 -5.71 2.46 -18.73
N MET A 265 -5.72 3.56 -17.97
CA MET A 265 -6.18 3.60 -16.56
C MET A 265 -7.51 2.85 -16.32
N GLU A 266 -8.40 2.81 -17.32
CA GLU A 266 -9.67 2.08 -17.29
C GLU A 266 -9.55 0.57 -16.99
N ASN A 267 -8.43 -0.09 -17.34
CA ASN A 267 -8.25 -1.53 -17.14
C ASN A 267 -7.12 -1.90 -16.15
N TYR A 268 -6.42 -0.92 -15.58
CA TYR A 268 -5.43 -1.14 -14.50
C TYR A 268 -6.03 -1.89 -13.30
N ASN A 269 -7.15 -1.38 -12.77
CA ASN A 269 -7.80 -1.95 -11.58
C ASN A 269 -8.31 -3.37 -11.84
N ASN A 270 -8.73 -3.66 -13.07
CA ASN A 270 -9.14 -5.01 -13.46
C ASN A 270 -7.99 -6.01 -13.40
N VAL A 271 -6.83 -5.63 -13.95
CA VAL A 271 -5.63 -6.49 -13.94
C VAL A 271 -5.11 -6.66 -12.50
N ARG A 272 -5.06 -5.57 -11.72
CA ARG A 272 -4.63 -5.61 -10.31
C ARG A 272 -5.55 -6.50 -9.46
N ASP A 273 -6.87 -6.29 -9.47
CA ASP A 273 -7.80 -7.03 -8.61
C ASP A 273 -7.91 -8.51 -9.03
N LEU A 274 -7.81 -8.82 -10.33
CA LEU A 274 -7.69 -10.20 -10.78
C LEU A 274 -6.37 -10.82 -10.31
N GLY A 275 -5.27 -10.07 -10.38
CA GLY A 275 -3.96 -10.49 -9.88
C GLY A 275 -3.97 -10.77 -8.37
N GLN A 276 -4.57 -9.89 -7.57
CA GLN A 276 -4.77 -10.09 -6.14
C GLN A 276 -5.57 -11.38 -5.86
N ALA A 277 -6.68 -11.62 -6.57
CA ALA A 277 -7.47 -12.85 -6.43
C ALA A 277 -6.67 -14.11 -6.83
N GLN A 278 -5.86 -14.04 -7.89
CA GLN A 278 -4.97 -15.13 -8.32
C GLN A 278 -3.88 -15.41 -7.28
N ASN A 279 -3.32 -14.37 -6.65
CA ASN A 279 -2.33 -14.50 -5.58
C ASN A 279 -2.93 -15.20 -4.36
N LEU A 280 -4.13 -14.79 -3.94
CA LEU A 280 -4.87 -15.44 -2.84
C LEU A 280 -5.20 -16.90 -3.15
N LYS A 281 -5.57 -17.20 -4.40
CA LYS A 281 -5.77 -18.57 -4.86
C LYS A 281 -4.47 -19.39 -4.77
N TRP A 282 -3.36 -18.82 -5.23
CA TRP A 282 -2.05 -19.47 -5.15
C TRP A 282 -1.66 -19.77 -3.70
N ILE A 283 -1.91 -18.84 -2.75
CA ILE A 283 -1.62 -19.05 -1.32
C ILE A 283 -2.41 -20.25 -0.80
N MET A 284 -3.71 -20.33 -1.10
CA MET A 284 -4.57 -21.46 -0.69
C MET A 284 -4.11 -22.78 -1.30
N ASP A 285 -3.72 -22.79 -2.58
CA ASP A 285 -3.19 -23.97 -3.25
C ASP A 285 -1.83 -24.41 -2.66
N HIS A 286 -0.98 -23.45 -2.31
CA HIS A 286 0.36 -23.67 -1.75
C HIS A 286 0.29 -24.27 -0.33
N GLU A 287 -0.58 -23.72 0.51
CA GLU A 287 -0.77 -24.15 1.89
C GLU A 287 -1.62 -25.43 1.99
N GLY A 288 -2.44 -25.70 0.98
CA GLY A 288 -3.17 -26.93 0.80
C GLY A 288 -4.59 -26.93 1.35
N LYS A 289 -5.23 -28.10 1.29
CA LYS A 289 -6.68 -28.26 1.51
C LYS A 289 -7.18 -27.90 2.92
N ASP A 290 -6.29 -27.90 3.92
CA ASP A 290 -6.64 -27.61 5.32
C ASP A 290 -6.41 -26.12 5.68
N ALA A 291 -5.92 -25.33 4.71
CA ALA A 291 -5.73 -23.89 4.87
C ALA A 291 -7.10 -23.17 4.92
N LYS A 292 -7.20 -22.24 5.87
CA LYS A 292 -8.29 -21.30 6.02
C LYS A 292 -7.70 -19.89 6.16
N MET A 293 -8.18 -18.96 5.33
CA MET A 293 -7.55 -17.67 5.10
C MET A 293 -8.45 -16.50 5.49
N ILE A 294 -7.87 -15.54 6.18
CA ILE A 294 -8.48 -14.23 6.44
C ILE A 294 -7.79 -13.25 5.51
N THR A 295 -8.54 -12.52 4.70
CA THR A 295 -7.98 -11.46 3.85
C THR A 295 -8.37 -10.10 4.38
N TRP A 296 -7.45 -9.16 4.39
CA TRP A 296 -7.68 -7.79 4.80
C TRP A 296 -7.36 -6.87 3.63
N ALA A 297 -8.37 -6.13 3.17
CA ALA A 297 -8.23 -5.14 2.10
C ALA A 297 -9.27 -4.04 2.26
N HIS A 298 -9.20 -2.99 1.44
CA HIS A 298 -10.26 -1.99 1.32
C HIS A 298 -11.62 -2.62 0.92
N ASN A 299 -12.74 -2.02 1.35
CA ASN A 299 -14.12 -2.45 1.02
C ASN A 299 -14.31 -2.73 -0.49
N THR A 300 -13.82 -1.83 -1.34
CA THR A 300 -13.87 -1.96 -2.79
C THR A 300 -13.25 -3.26 -3.27
N HIS A 301 -12.02 -3.58 -2.83
CA HIS A 301 -11.34 -4.82 -3.23
C HIS A 301 -12.07 -6.06 -2.74
N VAL A 302 -12.48 -6.11 -1.47
CA VAL A 302 -13.14 -7.32 -0.94
C VAL A 302 -14.54 -7.54 -1.50
N SER A 303 -15.20 -6.51 -2.04
CA SER A 303 -16.59 -6.59 -2.47
C SER A 303 -16.82 -7.57 -3.62
N ASN A 304 -17.94 -8.28 -3.59
CA ASN A 304 -18.45 -9.06 -4.73
C ASN A 304 -19.19 -8.16 -5.73
N ALA A 305 -18.54 -7.07 -6.15
CA ALA A 305 -19.09 -6.13 -7.09
C ALA A 305 -18.28 -6.04 -8.39
N SER A 306 -19.00 -5.70 -9.46
CA SER A 306 -18.42 -5.24 -10.71
C SER A 306 -18.98 -3.85 -10.96
N PHE A 307 -18.10 -2.86 -11.10
CA PHE A 307 -18.46 -1.46 -11.29
C PHE A 307 -17.76 -0.92 -12.54
N GLU A 308 -18.52 -0.37 -13.48
CA GLU A 308 -18.00 0.20 -14.75
C GLU A 308 -17.05 -0.72 -15.51
N GLY A 309 -17.31 -2.03 -15.49
CA GLY A 309 -16.47 -3.03 -16.16
C GLY A 309 -15.24 -3.47 -15.35
N VAL A 310 -14.98 -2.86 -14.19
CA VAL A 310 -13.97 -3.30 -13.22
C VAL A 310 -14.54 -4.41 -12.32
N ASN A 311 -13.94 -5.58 -12.36
CA ASN A 311 -14.26 -6.72 -11.51
C ASN A 311 -13.36 -6.71 -10.28
N HIS A 312 -13.92 -6.43 -9.10
CA HIS A 312 -13.13 -6.37 -7.88
C HIS A 312 -12.60 -7.75 -7.45
N MET A 313 -11.59 -7.75 -6.58
CA MET A 313 -10.95 -8.96 -6.09
C MET A 313 -11.98 -9.93 -5.49
N GLY A 314 -12.91 -9.44 -4.67
CA GLY A 314 -13.99 -10.23 -4.07
C GLY A 314 -14.91 -10.89 -5.09
N PHE A 315 -15.23 -10.21 -6.20
CA PHE A 315 -16.00 -10.78 -7.30
C PHE A 315 -15.27 -11.94 -7.98
N ASN A 316 -13.97 -11.78 -8.23
CA ASN A 316 -13.14 -12.84 -8.79
C ASN A 316 -13.01 -14.03 -7.82
N LEU A 317 -12.81 -13.76 -6.53
CA LEU A 317 -12.77 -14.81 -5.49
C LEU A 317 -14.12 -15.53 -5.35
N LYS A 318 -15.25 -14.82 -5.44
CA LYS A 318 -16.58 -15.44 -5.35
C LYS A 318 -16.81 -16.41 -6.51
N LYS A 319 -16.30 -16.10 -7.71
CA LYS A 319 -16.30 -17.06 -8.84
C LYS A 319 -15.42 -18.29 -8.58
N MET A 320 -14.30 -18.15 -7.88
CA MET A 320 -13.36 -19.24 -7.60
C MET A 320 -13.82 -20.13 -6.44
N TYR A 321 -14.44 -19.57 -5.41
CA TYR A 321 -14.72 -20.23 -4.13
C TYR A 321 -16.21 -20.34 -3.77
N GLY A 322 -17.10 -19.58 -4.41
CA GLY A 322 -18.54 -19.65 -4.14
C GLY A 322 -18.86 -19.42 -2.66
N ASP A 323 -19.49 -20.42 -2.03
CA ASP A 323 -19.90 -20.37 -0.63
C ASP A 323 -18.74 -20.55 0.37
N ASP A 324 -17.56 -21.00 -0.09
CA ASP A 324 -16.36 -21.05 0.74
C ASP A 324 -15.80 -19.66 1.06
N LEU A 325 -16.28 -18.61 0.39
CA LEU A 325 -15.93 -17.21 0.63
C LEU A 325 -17.07 -16.47 1.37
N LYS A 326 -16.69 -15.80 2.45
CA LYS A 326 -17.53 -14.82 3.17
C LYS A 326 -16.90 -13.44 3.11
N ILE A 327 -17.69 -12.44 2.76
CA ILE A 327 -17.22 -11.05 2.60
C ILE A 327 -17.90 -10.16 3.65
N VAL A 328 -17.10 -9.46 4.45
CA VAL A 328 -17.56 -8.55 5.50
C VAL A 328 -17.12 -7.12 5.15
N GLY A 329 -18.08 -6.24 4.88
CA GLY A 329 -17.81 -4.81 4.66
C GLY A 329 -17.87 -4.01 5.96
N PHE A 330 -17.05 -2.97 6.10
CA PHE A 330 -17.03 -2.10 7.29
C PHE A 330 -17.42 -0.68 6.92
N PHE A 331 -18.19 0.01 7.75
CA PHE A 331 -18.73 1.34 7.49
C PHE A 331 -18.68 2.20 8.74
N PHE A 332 -18.46 3.52 8.58
CA PHE A 332 -18.40 4.46 9.69
C PHE A 332 -19.23 5.71 9.44
N ASN A 333 -19.87 6.27 10.48
CA ASN A 333 -20.73 7.44 10.32
C ASN A 333 -19.96 8.77 10.44
N GLN A 334 -19.13 8.92 11.46
CA GLN A 334 -18.41 10.16 11.78
C GLN A 334 -17.09 9.90 12.51
N GLY A 335 -16.32 10.96 12.73
CA GLY A 335 -15.08 10.93 13.49
C GLY A 335 -13.85 11.11 12.61
N ASP A 336 -12.72 10.59 13.08
CA ASP A 336 -11.42 10.84 12.48
C ASP A 336 -10.88 9.60 11.76
N PHE A 337 -10.03 9.84 10.77
CA PHE A 337 -9.23 8.84 10.06
C PHE A 337 -7.97 9.48 9.47
N ARG A 338 -6.90 8.70 9.26
CA ARG A 338 -5.69 9.16 8.58
C ARG A 338 -5.76 8.88 7.08
N ALA A 339 -5.27 9.80 6.25
CA ALA A 339 -5.13 9.61 4.81
C ALA A 339 -4.10 10.58 4.22
N ILE A 340 -3.70 10.36 2.96
CA ILE A 340 -2.97 11.36 2.17
C ILE A 340 -3.93 12.50 1.77
N ASP A 341 -3.54 13.74 2.03
CA ASP A 341 -4.26 14.94 1.60
C ASP A 341 -4.16 15.17 0.10
N LEU A 342 -5.31 15.19 -0.55
CA LEU A 342 -5.48 15.44 -1.97
C LEU A 342 -5.83 16.90 -2.30
N GLY A 343 -5.76 17.80 -1.31
CA GLY A 343 -5.82 19.24 -1.51
C GLY A 343 -4.65 19.77 -2.34
N VAL A 344 -4.81 20.96 -2.91
CA VAL A 344 -3.75 21.68 -3.63
C VAL A 344 -3.54 23.05 -2.97
N PRO A 345 -2.40 23.28 -2.29
CA PRO A 345 -1.30 22.36 -2.03
C PRO A 345 -1.68 21.24 -1.04
N SER A 346 -1.09 20.05 -1.21
CA SER A 346 -1.28 18.92 -0.29
C SER A 346 -0.56 19.19 1.04
N LYS A 347 -1.18 18.80 2.15
CA LYS A 347 -0.55 18.76 3.47
C LYS A 347 0.14 17.43 3.79
N GLY A 348 0.20 16.51 2.82
CA GLY A 348 0.72 15.17 3.01
C GLY A 348 -0.20 14.27 3.82
N ILE A 349 0.38 13.30 4.53
CA ILE A 349 -0.40 12.38 5.36
C ILE A 349 -0.78 13.09 6.65
N HIS A 350 -2.07 13.16 6.95
CA HIS A 350 -2.55 13.68 8.23
C HIS A 350 -3.94 13.14 8.58
N ASP A 351 -4.40 13.50 9.78
CA ASP A 351 -5.72 13.14 10.27
C ASP A 351 -6.79 14.05 9.66
N PHE A 352 -7.85 13.45 9.15
CA PHE A 352 -9.07 14.09 8.69
C PHE A 352 -10.20 13.87 9.68
N SER A 353 -11.07 14.86 9.84
CA SER A 353 -12.28 14.77 10.64
C SER A 353 -13.52 14.93 9.77
N VAL A 354 -14.47 14.01 9.86
CA VAL A 354 -15.77 14.12 9.18
C VAL A 354 -16.92 14.10 10.18
N GLY A 355 -17.90 14.97 9.96
CA GLY A 355 -19.14 15.01 10.74
C GLY A 355 -20.07 13.81 10.45
N PRO A 356 -21.31 13.80 10.99
CA PRO A 356 -22.33 12.80 10.66
C PRO A 356 -22.53 12.63 9.15
N ALA A 357 -22.80 11.40 8.73
CA ALA A 357 -23.11 11.08 7.33
C ALA A 357 -24.35 11.85 6.82
N PRO A 358 -24.28 12.42 5.61
CA PRO A 358 -25.43 12.99 4.92
C PRO A 358 -26.61 12.00 4.78
N ALA A 359 -27.84 12.53 4.71
CA ALA A 359 -29.08 11.75 4.78
C ALA A 359 -29.23 10.66 3.70
N GLU A 360 -28.57 10.85 2.56
CA GLU A 360 -28.57 9.94 1.42
C GLU A 360 -27.65 8.72 1.57
N LEU A 361 -26.76 8.73 2.56
CA LEU A 361 -25.79 7.65 2.76
C LEU A 361 -26.34 6.52 3.63
N PHE A 362 -25.82 5.32 3.40
CA PHE A 362 -26.10 4.14 4.21
C PHE A 362 -25.89 4.41 5.71
N GLU A 363 -24.78 5.06 6.05
CA GLU A 363 -24.34 5.28 7.43
C GLU A 363 -25.27 6.23 8.19
N HIS A 364 -25.96 7.13 7.50
CA HIS A 364 -26.97 7.97 8.12
C HIS A 364 -28.17 7.15 8.59
N THR A 365 -28.61 6.18 7.78
CA THR A 365 -29.70 5.27 8.16
C THR A 365 -29.28 4.41 9.34
N MET A 366 -28.04 3.91 9.33
CA MET A 366 -27.47 3.16 10.45
C MET A 366 -27.44 3.97 11.75
N ALA A 367 -27.05 5.25 11.69
CA ALA A 367 -26.99 6.13 12.85
C ALA A 367 -28.36 6.29 13.54
N GLN A 368 -29.48 6.19 12.81
CA GLN A 368 -30.83 6.29 13.38
C GLN A 368 -31.18 5.12 14.32
N THR A 369 -30.50 3.98 14.19
CA THR A 369 -30.66 2.84 15.11
C THR A 369 -30.14 3.13 16.53
N LYS A 370 -29.25 4.13 16.67
CA LYS A 370 -28.53 4.47 17.92
C LYS A 370 -27.71 3.31 18.48
N MET A 371 -27.31 2.38 17.62
CA MET A 371 -26.41 1.29 17.98
C MET A 371 -24.99 1.67 17.55
N PRO A 372 -24.06 1.93 18.48
CA PRO A 372 -22.76 2.52 18.16
C PRO A 372 -21.81 1.55 17.45
N LEU A 373 -22.00 0.25 17.63
CA LEU A 373 -21.19 -0.80 17.02
C LEU A 373 -22.01 -2.07 16.84
N VAL A 374 -22.23 -2.46 15.58
CA VAL A 374 -23.03 -3.65 15.25
C VAL A 374 -22.52 -4.37 14.01
N ALA A 375 -22.75 -5.67 13.96
CA ALA A 375 -22.70 -6.46 12.74
C ALA A 375 -24.11 -6.80 12.25
N ILE A 376 -24.30 -6.81 10.93
CA ILE A 376 -25.55 -7.15 10.24
C ILE A 376 -25.27 -8.37 9.38
N ASP A 377 -25.94 -9.48 9.69
CA ASP A 377 -25.93 -10.69 8.87
C ASP A 377 -27.00 -10.54 7.76
N LEU A 378 -26.55 -10.31 6.53
CA LEU A 378 -27.45 -10.05 5.40
C LEU A 378 -28.21 -11.30 4.97
N SER A 379 -27.77 -12.49 5.36
CA SER A 379 -28.49 -13.75 5.09
C SER A 379 -29.83 -13.83 5.85
N LYS A 380 -30.02 -13.03 6.90
CA LYS A 380 -31.28 -12.94 7.65
C LYS A 380 -32.36 -12.11 6.92
N ILE A 381 -31.99 -11.37 5.88
CA ILE A 381 -32.94 -10.59 5.09
C ILE A 381 -33.79 -11.56 4.26
N LYS A 382 -35.12 -11.45 4.38
CA LYS A 382 -36.05 -12.24 3.57
C LYS A 382 -35.92 -11.87 2.10
N ASP A 383 -36.21 -12.79 1.19
CA ASP A 383 -36.08 -12.65 -0.27
C ASP A 383 -37.04 -11.64 -0.94
N LYS A 384 -37.81 -10.86 -0.17
CA LYS A 384 -38.78 -9.88 -0.64
C LYS A 384 -39.20 -8.89 0.45
N GLY A 385 -39.73 -7.74 0.03
CA GLY A 385 -40.31 -6.72 0.90
C GLY A 385 -39.39 -5.52 1.10
N VAL A 386 -39.86 -4.53 1.87
CA VAL A 386 -39.22 -3.20 1.97
C VAL A 386 -37.74 -3.27 2.37
N VAL A 387 -37.38 -4.09 3.36
CA VAL A 387 -35.99 -4.25 3.81
C VAL A 387 -35.13 -4.90 2.71
N TYR A 388 -35.65 -5.93 2.04
CA TYR A 388 -34.96 -6.58 0.93
C TYR A 388 -34.69 -5.61 -0.22
N ASP A 389 -35.72 -4.87 -0.64
CA ASP A 389 -35.62 -3.90 -1.72
C ASP A 389 -34.64 -2.78 -1.35
N TRP A 390 -34.62 -2.36 -0.09
CA TRP A 390 -33.73 -1.30 0.39
C TRP A 390 -32.25 -1.69 0.33
N PHE A 391 -31.89 -2.91 0.78
CA PHE A 391 -30.51 -3.42 0.73
C PHE A 391 -30.06 -3.86 -0.68
N ASN A 392 -31.00 -4.12 -1.59
CA ASN A 392 -30.74 -4.47 -2.99
C ASN A 392 -30.74 -3.26 -3.94
N GLN A 393 -30.75 -2.04 -3.42
CA GLN A 393 -30.54 -0.82 -4.18
C GLN A 393 -29.12 -0.29 -3.98
N GLU A 394 -28.61 0.43 -4.97
CA GLU A 394 -27.35 1.15 -4.82
C GLU A 394 -27.52 2.29 -3.83
N ARG A 395 -26.59 2.39 -2.89
CA ARG A 395 -26.54 3.46 -1.88
C ARG A 395 -25.12 3.96 -1.74
N GLY A 396 -24.98 5.28 -1.63
CA GLY A 396 -23.71 5.90 -1.33
C GLY A 396 -23.23 5.50 0.07
N THR A 397 -21.93 5.33 0.20
CA THR A 397 -21.23 5.00 1.45
C THR A 397 -20.00 5.88 1.58
N ARG A 398 -19.53 6.11 2.80
CA ARG A 398 -18.23 6.76 3.00
C ARG A 398 -17.14 5.91 2.39
N HIS A 399 -16.22 6.58 1.71
CA HIS A 399 -15.16 5.93 0.98
C HIS A 399 -13.93 6.83 0.95
N SER A 400 -12.80 6.28 1.40
CA SER A 400 -11.49 6.89 1.19
C SER A 400 -10.48 5.76 1.11
N GLY A 401 -9.73 5.63 0.02
CA GLY A 401 -8.65 4.64 -0.06
C GLY A 401 -7.45 5.08 0.77
N GLY A 402 -6.30 5.18 0.11
CA GLY A 402 -5.08 5.72 0.73
C GLY A 402 -5.05 7.25 0.83
N SER A 403 -6.09 7.92 0.35
CA SER A 403 -6.09 9.36 0.14
C SER A 403 -7.49 9.96 0.25
N PHE A 404 -7.57 11.25 0.56
CA PHE A 404 -8.83 11.95 0.79
C PHE A 404 -8.77 13.43 0.38
N ASN A 405 -9.87 13.93 -0.18
CA ASN A 405 -10.06 15.35 -0.48
C ASN A 405 -11.26 15.88 0.31
N GLU A 406 -11.01 16.74 1.30
CA GLU A 406 -12.07 17.28 2.18
C GLU A 406 -13.06 18.20 1.43
N GLU A 407 -12.61 18.90 0.39
CA GLU A 407 -13.46 19.79 -0.41
C GLU A 407 -14.35 19.02 -1.40
N ARG A 408 -13.95 17.80 -1.75
CA ARG A 408 -14.65 16.93 -2.71
C ARG A 408 -14.75 15.50 -2.17
N PRO A 409 -15.49 15.29 -1.07
CA PRO A 409 -15.66 13.96 -0.52
C PRO A 409 -16.34 13.05 -1.54
N PHE A 410 -15.76 11.87 -1.76
CA PHE A 410 -16.30 10.89 -2.68
C PHE A 410 -17.09 9.83 -1.90
N TYR A 411 -18.27 9.50 -2.40
CA TYR A 411 -19.13 8.47 -1.82
C TYR A 411 -19.26 7.31 -2.80
N TRP A 412 -18.89 6.11 -2.36
CA TRP A 412 -18.91 4.94 -3.22
C TRP A 412 -20.29 4.29 -3.21
N PRO A 413 -20.91 4.05 -4.37
CA PRO A 413 -22.19 3.36 -4.45
C PRO A 413 -22.00 1.84 -4.31
N TYR A 414 -22.69 1.23 -3.34
CA TYR A 414 -22.78 -0.24 -3.24
C TYR A 414 -24.22 -0.72 -3.31
N ASN A 415 -24.41 -1.83 -4.02
CA ASN A 415 -25.54 -2.72 -3.73
C ASN A 415 -25.12 -3.66 -2.59
N LEU A 416 -25.46 -3.30 -1.35
CA LEU A 416 -24.89 -3.91 -0.14
C LEU A 416 -25.17 -5.42 -0.07
N ALA A 417 -26.40 -5.85 -0.38
CA ALA A 417 -26.79 -7.28 -0.36
C ALA A 417 -26.09 -8.13 -1.44
N LYS A 418 -25.66 -7.52 -2.56
CA LYS A 418 -24.90 -8.24 -3.60
C LYS A 418 -23.40 -8.22 -3.35
N SER A 419 -22.91 -7.18 -2.69
CA SER A 419 -21.48 -6.91 -2.51
C SER A 419 -20.90 -7.63 -1.31
N TYR A 420 -21.69 -7.88 -0.26
CA TYR A 420 -21.23 -8.40 1.03
C TYR A 420 -22.15 -9.51 1.56
N ASP A 421 -21.61 -10.39 2.40
CA ASP A 421 -22.38 -11.36 3.20
C ASP A 421 -22.78 -10.76 4.57
N ALA A 422 -21.93 -9.89 5.12
CA ALA A 422 -22.21 -9.16 6.36
C ALA A 422 -21.66 -7.73 6.30
N LEU A 423 -22.25 -6.85 7.11
CA LEU A 423 -21.81 -5.46 7.27
C LEU A 423 -21.44 -5.22 8.73
N ILE A 424 -20.39 -4.47 9.00
CA ILE A 424 -20.05 -3.96 10.32
C ILE A 424 -20.15 -2.45 10.27
N TYR A 425 -20.91 -1.87 11.20
CA TYR A 425 -21.12 -0.44 11.30
C TYR A 425 -20.54 0.08 12.62
N LEU A 426 -19.79 1.17 12.52
CA LEU A 426 -19.26 1.94 13.64
C LEU A 426 -19.86 3.36 13.58
N ASP A 427 -20.42 3.86 14.68
CA ASP A 427 -20.93 5.23 14.70
C ASP A 427 -19.79 6.25 14.67
N SER A 428 -18.73 6.02 15.43
CA SER A 428 -17.58 6.92 15.51
C SER A 428 -16.26 6.19 15.38
N THR A 429 -15.29 6.83 14.72
CA THR A 429 -13.88 6.38 14.70
C THR A 429 -12.90 7.48 15.10
N SER A 430 -11.67 7.08 15.38
CA SER A 430 -10.48 7.92 15.51
C SER A 430 -9.41 7.51 14.48
N ALA A 431 -8.42 8.37 14.25
CA ALA A 431 -7.31 8.07 13.36
C ALA A 431 -6.38 7.00 13.95
N VAL A 432 -5.88 6.12 13.08
CA VAL A 432 -4.80 5.17 13.39
C VAL A 432 -3.58 5.89 13.97
N VAL A 433 -2.77 5.15 14.74
CA VAL A 433 -1.56 5.74 15.34
C VAL A 433 -0.34 5.25 14.56
N ASP A 434 0.35 6.14 13.86
CA ASP A 434 1.55 5.76 13.13
C ASP A 434 2.69 5.36 14.08
N ILE A 435 3.56 4.49 13.58
CA ILE A 435 4.79 4.09 14.26
C ILE A 435 5.81 5.24 14.23
N ASP A 436 5.93 5.91 13.09
CA ASP A 436 6.85 7.04 12.86
C ASP A 436 6.29 7.97 11.77
N ASP A 437 5.75 9.12 12.15
CA ASP A 437 5.20 10.12 11.22
C ASP A 437 6.29 10.69 10.29
N SER A 438 7.54 10.74 10.77
CA SER A 438 8.63 11.42 10.04
C SER A 438 9.00 10.72 8.74
N ASP A 439 8.65 9.43 8.61
CA ASP A 439 8.94 8.57 7.45
C ASP A 439 8.28 9.04 6.16
N TYR A 440 7.38 10.02 6.19
CA TYR A 440 6.63 10.48 5.02
C TYR A 440 6.68 11.99 4.80
N ASP A 441 7.35 12.73 5.68
CA ASP A 441 7.43 14.19 5.62
C ASP A 441 7.96 14.68 4.27
N HIS A 442 8.98 14.03 3.71
CA HIS A 442 9.64 14.48 2.48
C HIS A 442 8.87 14.22 1.17
N ILE A 443 7.91 13.28 1.18
CA ILE A 443 7.13 12.88 -0.01
C ILE A 443 6.24 14.05 -0.50
N TRP A 444 5.79 14.88 0.45
CA TRP A 444 4.83 15.95 0.20
C TRP A 444 5.45 17.34 0.36
N LEU A 445 6.73 17.39 0.77
CA LEU A 445 7.56 18.60 0.84
C LEU A 445 8.20 18.99 -0.50
N ASN A 446 7.48 18.79 -1.61
CA ASN A 446 7.85 19.36 -2.92
C ASN A 446 7.84 20.92 -3.02
N PRO A 447 7.76 21.77 -1.96
CA PRO A 447 8.06 23.19 -2.13
C PRO A 447 9.44 23.63 -1.64
N HIS A 448 10.28 22.79 -1.01
CA HIS A 448 11.60 23.22 -0.51
C HIS A 448 12.72 23.02 -1.52
N LYS A 449 12.60 23.74 -2.64
CA LYS A 449 13.69 23.96 -3.59
C LYS A 449 14.66 24.99 -3.01
N LEU A 450 15.95 24.64 -2.93
CA LEU A 450 17.00 25.60 -2.64
C LEU A 450 17.19 26.54 -3.83
N HIS A 451 17.50 27.81 -3.57
CA HIS A 451 17.75 28.76 -4.66
C HIS A 451 19.02 28.42 -5.47
N GLU A 452 20.00 27.84 -4.79
CA GLU A 452 21.27 27.39 -5.36
C GLU A 452 21.79 26.18 -4.55
N PRO A 453 22.72 25.37 -5.10
CA PRO A 453 23.38 24.33 -4.32
C PRO A 453 24.04 24.89 -3.07
N THR A 454 23.90 24.17 -1.95
CA THR A 454 24.51 24.56 -0.67
C THR A 454 25.34 23.41 -0.10
N ASN A 455 26.32 23.71 0.76
CA ASN A 455 27.08 22.68 1.50
C ASN A 455 27.58 21.53 0.62
N THR A 456 28.10 21.85 -0.56
CA THR A 456 28.48 20.86 -1.58
C THR A 456 29.87 20.25 -1.36
N ASP A 457 30.62 20.82 -0.43
CA ASP A 457 31.89 20.31 0.12
C ASP A 457 31.72 19.68 1.52
N PHE A 458 30.52 19.72 2.09
CA PHE A 458 30.17 19.09 3.36
C PHE A 458 30.93 19.62 4.59
N GLU A 459 31.56 20.80 4.50
CA GLU A 459 32.38 21.38 5.57
C GLU A 459 31.58 22.11 6.64
N ASN A 460 30.29 22.40 6.40
CA ASN A 460 29.46 23.21 7.30
C ASN A 460 28.95 22.43 8.54
N ASN A 461 29.00 21.11 8.51
CA ASN A 461 28.48 20.23 9.56
C ASN A 461 29.61 19.47 10.27
N ARG A 462 29.29 18.84 11.41
CA ARG A 462 30.22 17.96 12.12
C ARG A 462 30.06 16.51 11.63
N PRO A 463 31.09 15.66 11.76
CA PRO A 463 30.94 14.24 11.51
C PRO A 463 29.82 13.64 12.35
N GLY A 464 28.94 12.86 11.71
CA GLY A 464 27.74 12.27 12.32
C GLY A 464 26.45 13.06 12.10
N ASP A 465 26.52 14.34 11.71
CA ASP A 465 25.33 15.14 11.41
C ASP A 465 24.75 14.78 10.02
N ILE A 466 23.45 14.97 9.84
CA ILE A 466 22.85 15.03 8.49
C ILE A 466 23.37 16.31 7.82
N PRO A 467 23.87 16.25 6.57
CA PRO A 467 24.42 17.44 5.92
C PRO A 467 23.35 18.51 5.66
N ASP A 468 23.61 19.75 6.08
CA ASP A 468 22.70 20.88 5.89
C ASP A 468 22.37 21.07 4.40
N GLY A 469 21.10 21.29 4.09
CA GLY A 469 20.61 21.45 2.72
C GLY A 469 20.46 20.15 1.93
N TRP A 470 20.91 19.01 2.45
CA TRP A 470 20.72 17.71 1.83
C TRP A 470 19.57 16.93 2.50
N VAL A 471 18.73 16.30 1.69
CA VAL A 471 17.62 15.47 2.15
C VAL A 471 18.13 14.08 2.48
N ALA A 472 17.97 13.72 3.75
CA ALA A 472 18.16 12.39 4.30
C ALA A 472 16.80 11.89 4.80
N TRP A 473 16.27 10.85 4.15
CA TRP A 473 14.91 10.38 4.45
C TRP A 473 14.92 9.50 5.71
N SER A 474 14.31 9.98 6.79
CA SER A 474 14.03 9.25 8.05
C SER A 474 13.73 7.76 7.87
N LYS A 475 12.92 7.40 6.87
CA LYS A 475 12.62 6.01 6.52
C LYS A 475 13.84 5.15 6.24
N PHE A 476 14.81 5.68 5.53
CA PHE A 476 16.08 4.99 5.29
C PHE A 476 16.88 4.83 6.58
N GLU A 477 16.86 5.82 7.48
CA GLU A 477 17.50 5.71 8.79
C GLU A 477 16.88 4.60 9.63
N ARG A 478 15.55 4.54 9.68
CA ARG A 478 14.78 3.48 10.33
C ARG A 478 15.12 2.09 9.75
N LEU A 479 15.34 2.01 8.43
CA LEU A 479 15.77 0.81 7.71
C LEU A 479 17.28 0.53 7.77
N GLY A 480 18.00 1.24 8.64
CA GLY A 480 19.40 0.98 9.01
C GLY A 480 20.44 1.68 8.13
N VAL A 481 20.07 2.75 7.45
CA VAL A 481 20.96 3.52 6.59
C VAL A 481 21.46 4.76 7.32
N LYS A 482 22.77 4.99 7.32
CA LYS A 482 23.36 6.25 7.78
C LYS A 482 23.51 7.20 6.59
N MET A 483 23.05 8.43 6.75
CA MET A 483 23.14 9.51 5.77
C MET A 483 23.76 10.74 6.43
N ILE A 484 25.08 10.71 6.59
CA ILE A 484 25.78 11.61 7.50
C ILE A 484 26.99 12.26 6.86
N VAL A 485 27.46 13.35 7.45
CA VAL A 485 28.81 13.87 7.23
C VAL A 485 29.82 12.94 7.89
N SER A 486 30.94 12.70 7.20
CA SER A 486 32.02 11.81 7.59
C SER A 486 33.37 12.50 7.40
N ASP A 487 34.29 12.26 8.33
CA ASP A 487 35.70 12.66 8.25
C ASP A 487 36.61 11.51 7.75
N GLU A 488 36.01 10.42 7.25
CA GLU A 488 36.71 9.23 6.76
C GLU A 488 37.23 9.41 5.33
N ASP A 489 38.50 9.81 5.21
CA ASP A 489 39.21 9.91 3.92
C ASP A 489 38.45 10.81 2.91
N PRO A 490 38.24 12.10 3.25
CA PRO A 490 37.54 13.06 2.38
C PRO A 490 38.34 13.30 1.09
N TYR A 491 37.66 13.63 0.00
CA TYR A 491 38.33 13.95 -1.26
C TYR A 491 39.08 15.27 -1.15
N LYS A 492 38.45 16.26 -0.51
CA LYS A 492 39.00 17.59 -0.29
C LYS A 492 38.51 18.11 1.06
N GLY A 493 39.33 18.95 1.70
CA GLY A 493 38.95 19.49 3.02
C GLY A 493 39.09 18.45 4.14
N LYS A 494 38.15 18.48 5.08
CA LYS A 494 38.09 17.63 6.26
C LYS A 494 36.91 16.67 6.24
N HIS A 495 35.86 16.98 5.51
CA HIS A 495 34.61 16.26 5.55
C HIS A 495 34.16 15.83 4.15
N SER A 496 33.28 14.83 4.12
CA SER A 496 32.56 14.35 2.94
C SER A 496 31.19 13.87 3.40
N ALA A 497 30.24 13.68 2.50
CA ALA A 497 29.02 12.96 2.85
C ALA A 497 29.20 11.45 2.66
N MET A 498 28.58 10.67 3.53
CA MET A 498 28.57 9.22 3.51
C MET A 498 27.15 8.68 3.60
N LEU A 499 26.84 7.77 2.68
CA LEU A 499 25.65 6.94 2.69
C LEU A 499 26.09 5.49 2.94
N GLN A 500 25.68 4.90 4.07
CA GLN A 500 26.10 3.56 4.49
C GLN A 500 24.92 2.72 4.95
N ARG A 501 24.80 1.49 4.43
CA ARG A 501 23.98 0.45 5.04
C ARG A 501 24.85 -0.79 5.27
N VAL A 502 25.08 -1.11 6.52
CA VAL A 502 25.89 -2.27 6.92
C VAL A 502 25.11 -3.55 6.57
N GLU A 503 25.83 -4.56 6.07
CA GLU A 503 25.25 -5.87 5.75
C GLU A 503 24.57 -6.49 6.99
N GLY A 504 23.37 -7.03 6.79
CA GLY A 504 22.55 -7.56 7.88
C GLY A 504 21.21 -8.08 7.38
N LEU A 505 20.23 -8.17 8.30
CA LEU A 505 18.86 -8.50 7.91
C LEU A 505 18.33 -7.42 6.96
N LYS A 506 17.93 -7.88 5.77
CA LYS A 506 17.35 -7.02 4.75
C LYS A 506 15.86 -6.83 5.03
N TYR A 507 15.46 -5.56 5.06
CA TYR A 507 14.06 -5.12 5.06
C TYR A 507 13.87 -4.22 3.84
N GLY A 508 12.83 -4.53 3.07
CA GLY A 508 12.57 -3.87 1.78
C GLY A 508 13.69 -4.02 0.75
N GLU A 509 13.39 -3.56 -0.45
CA GLU A 509 14.24 -3.38 -1.62
C GLU A 509 14.51 -1.89 -1.77
N ILE A 510 15.26 -1.30 -0.84
CA ILE A 510 15.48 0.14 -0.84
C ILE A 510 16.65 0.55 -1.75
N THR A 511 16.51 1.75 -2.28
CA THR A 511 17.61 2.51 -2.88
C THR A 511 17.73 3.80 -2.08
N ALA A 512 18.53 3.73 -1.02
CA ALA A 512 18.71 4.88 -0.16
C ALA A 512 19.41 6.00 -0.92
N SER A 513 19.16 7.25 -0.54
CA SER A 513 19.72 8.40 -1.25
C SER A 513 19.99 9.58 -0.34
N LEU A 514 20.98 10.37 -0.73
CA LEU A 514 21.28 11.68 -0.15
C LEU A 514 21.27 12.69 -1.29
N ARG A 515 20.35 13.66 -1.25
CA ARG A 515 19.98 14.49 -2.41
C ARG A 515 19.79 15.96 -2.10
N GLN A 516 19.89 16.79 -3.13
CA GLN A 516 19.47 18.19 -3.09
C GLN A 516 18.43 18.46 -4.16
N TYR A 517 17.50 19.38 -3.85
CA TYR A 517 16.51 19.93 -4.76
C TYR A 517 16.81 21.41 -4.91
N ILE A 518 17.01 21.86 -6.14
CA ILE A 518 17.29 23.27 -6.44
C ILE A 518 16.27 23.78 -7.46
N ASP A 519 15.99 25.08 -7.38
CA ASP A 519 15.20 25.81 -8.36
C ASP A 519 15.86 25.70 -9.75
N ALA A 520 15.10 25.24 -10.75
CA ALA A 520 15.59 25.10 -12.11
C ALA A 520 15.61 26.43 -12.88
N ALA A 521 14.88 27.46 -12.43
CA ALA A 521 14.70 28.71 -13.16
C ALA A 521 16.02 29.40 -13.55
N PRO A 522 17.09 29.43 -12.71
CA PRO A 522 18.38 30.02 -13.10
C PRO A 522 19.07 29.30 -14.27
N TYR A 523 18.68 28.06 -14.57
CA TYR A 523 19.32 27.19 -15.55
C TYR A 523 18.49 26.97 -16.82
N GLY A 524 17.22 27.38 -16.84
CA GLY A 524 16.30 27.19 -17.97
C GLY A 524 16.88 27.64 -19.32
N GLY A 525 16.76 26.78 -20.32
CA GLY A 525 17.29 26.97 -21.67
C GLY A 525 18.80 26.76 -21.82
N LYS A 526 19.51 26.37 -20.76
CA LYS A 526 20.98 26.21 -20.76
C LYS A 526 21.39 24.75 -20.60
N THR A 527 22.62 24.46 -21.01
CA THR A 527 23.27 23.18 -20.73
C THR A 527 24.02 23.28 -19.40
N ILE A 528 23.70 22.37 -18.47
CA ILE A 528 24.40 22.23 -17.20
C ILE A 528 25.36 21.04 -17.24
N ARG A 529 26.45 21.17 -16.48
CA ARG A 529 27.33 20.06 -16.10
C ARG A 529 27.32 19.94 -14.60
N LEU A 530 26.89 18.78 -14.12
CA LEU A 530 26.93 18.39 -12.74
C LEU A 530 28.12 17.46 -12.51
N LYS A 531 29.02 17.82 -11.59
CA LYS A 531 30.21 17.05 -11.22
C LYS A 531 30.16 16.69 -9.74
N LEU A 532 30.67 15.52 -9.38
CA LEU A 532 31.01 15.19 -7.99
C LEU A 532 32.22 14.26 -7.92
N ALA A 533 32.92 14.29 -6.80
CA ALA A 533 33.85 13.22 -6.44
C ALA A 533 33.07 12.11 -5.71
N ALA A 534 33.27 10.86 -6.09
CA ALA A 534 32.72 9.71 -5.36
C ALA A 534 33.70 8.54 -5.26
N LYS A 535 33.49 7.73 -4.22
CA LYS A 535 34.07 6.39 -4.05
C LYS A 535 33.04 5.48 -3.38
N THR A 536 33.20 4.16 -3.51
CA THR A 536 32.28 3.19 -2.93
C THR A 536 32.97 1.92 -2.43
N GLU A 537 32.35 1.30 -1.44
CA GLU A 537 32.63 -0.04 -0.96
C GLU A 537 31.32 -0.85 -0.96
N VAL A 538 31.08 -1.56 -2.07
CA VAL A 538 29.90 -2.42 -2.27
C VAL A 538 30.33 -3.85 -2.59
N THR A 539 29.45 -4.81 -2.30
CA THR A 539 29.60 -6.23 -2.69
C THR A 539 29.01 -6.48 -4.08
N GLU A 540 29.30 -7.63 -4.70
CA GLU A 540 29.05 -7.87 -6.14
C GLU A 540 27.60 -7.67 -6.61
N SER A 541 26.59 -7.89 -5.76
CA SER A 541 25.18 -7.69 -6.11
C SER A 541 24.65 -6.27 -5.84
N ASN A 542 25.43 -5.45 -5.14
CA ASN A 542 25.08 -4.08 -4.75
C ASN A 542 25.82 -3.07 -5.62
N PHE A 543 25.30 -1.85 -5.69
CA PHE A 543 25.95 -0.78 -6.41
C PHE A 543 25.49 0.57 -5.87
N ALA A 544 26.33 1.57 -6.11
CA ALA A 544 25.96 2.97 -5.97
C ALA A 544 25.91 3.63 -7.34
N PHE A 545 25.10 4.67 -7.47
CA PHE A 545 25.02 5.45 -8.70
C PHE A 545 24.74 6.91 -8.41
N PHE A 546 25.26 7.74 -9.31
CA PHE A 546 25.00 9.15 -9.36
C PHE A 546 23.82 9.42 -10.28
N ARG A 547 22.89 10.27 -9.84
CA ARG A 547 21.72 10.63 -10.64
C ARG A 547 21.46 12.12 -10.59
N LEU A 548 21.06 12.63 -11.74
CA LEU A 548 20.47 13.94 -12.03
C LEU A 548 19.13 13.72 -12.70
N SER A 549 18.11 14.43 -12.23
CA SER A 549 16.79 14.50 -12.85
C SER A 549 16.28 15.95 -12.83
N ILE A 550 15.46 16.28 -13.82
CA ILE A 550 14.94 17.63 -14.09
C ILE A 550 13.45 17.48 -14.30
N ASP A 551 12.65 18.09 -13.42
CA ASP A 551 11.21 17.91 -13.37
C ASP A 551 10.48 19.19 -13.83
N PRO A 552 9.31 19.04 -14.50
CA PRO A 552 8.46 20.17 -14.82
C PRO A 552 7.72 20.70 -13.57
N ASP A 553 7.04 21.84 -13.70
CA ASP A 553 6.18 22.35 -12.63
C ASP A 553 4.98 21.42 -12.39
N HIS A 554 4.88 20.89 -11.17
CA HIS A 554 3.80 20.01 -10.72
C HIS A 554 2.61 20.76 -10.10
N SER A 555 2.61 22.11 -10.09
CA SER A 555 1.64 22.92 -9.35
C SER A 555 0.21 22.92 -9.92
N SER A 556 0.02 22.50 -11.18
CA SER A 556 -1.29 22.55 -11.85
C SER A 556 -2.20 21.35 -11.57
N ASP A 557 -1.63 20.17 -11.30
CA ASP A 557 -2.40 18.95 -10.98
C ASP A 557 -1.51 17.94 -10.20
N PRO A 558 -1.79 17.69 -8.91
CA PRO A 558 -1.02 16.73 -8.10
C PRO A 558 -1.20 15.26 -8.56
N TYR A 559 -2.15 14.99 -9.46
CA TYR A 559 -2.38 13.67 -10.05
C TYR A 559 -1.79 13.52 -11.44
N GLU A 560 -1.37 14.62 -12.08
CA GLU A 560 -0.68 14.52 -13.36
C GLU A 560 0.73 14.02 -13.08
N VAL A 561 0.91 12.71 -13.27
CA VAL A 561 2.24 12.08 -13.31
C VAL A 561 2.95 12.61 -14.54
N MET A 562 3.60 13.76 -14.39
CA MET A 562 4.43 14.33 -15.44
C MET A 562 5.78 13.61 -15.43
N SER A 563 6.18 13.11 -16.59
CA SER A 563 7.51 12.54 -16.75
C SER A 563 8.58 13.60 -16.50
N PRO A 564 9.72 13.24 -15.89
CA PRO A 564 10.86 14.14 -15.82
C PRO A 564 11.23 14.59 -17.24
N LEU A 565 11.55 15.87 -17.39
CA LEU A 565 12.05 16.44 -18.64
C LEU A 565 13.42 15.82 -19.02
N PHE A 566 14.16 15.38 -18.00
CA PHE A 566 15.38 14.59 -18.15
C PHE A 566 15.59 13.71 -16.91
N ASP A 567 16.00 12.46 -17.11
CA ASP A 567 16.46 11.61 -16.01
C ASP A 567 17.62 10.70 -16.45
N SER A 568 18.75 10.83 -15.76
CA SER A 568 19.93 9.99 -15.96
C SER A 568 19.79 8.57 -15.41
N HIS A 569 18.75 8.32 -14.61
CA HIS A 569 18.47 7.04 -13.95
C HIS A 569 19.70 6.53 -13.20
N ASP A 570 20.01 5.24 -13.35
CA ASP A 570 21.07 4.55 -12.64
C ASP A 570 22.31 4.29 -13.54
N LYS A 571 22.38 5.00 -14.68
CA LYS A 571 23.40 4.89 -15.73
C LYS A 571 24.82 5.18 -15.24
N TYR A 572 24.98 6.15 -14.34
CA TYR A 572 26.29 6.60 -13.87
C TYR A 572 26.70 5.85 -12.60
N ARG A 573 27.18 4.60 -12.78
CA ARG A 573 27.64 3.73 -11.69
C ARG A 573 28.88 4.29 -11.01
N VAL A 574 28.86 4.30 -9.67
CA VAL A 574 30.06 4.49 -8.86
C VAL A 574 30.64 3.12 -8.55
N ASP A 575 31.85 2.86 -9.05
CA ASP A 575 32.45 1.52 -9.11
C ASP A 575 33.88 1.47 -8.54
N SER A 576 34.38 2.60 -8.02
CA SER A 576 35.75 2.71 -7.55
C SER A 576 35.85 2.85 -6.05
N ARG A 577 36.79 2.11 -5.46
CA ARG A 577 37.20 2.31 -4.06
C ARG A 577 38.07 3.54 -3.85
N ASN A 578 38.63 4.10 -4.93
CA ASN A 578 39.37 5.36 -4.89
C ASN A 578 38.46 6.49 -5.37
N TRP A 579 38.69 7.70 -4.88
CA TRP A 579 37.99 8.88 -5.38
C TRP A 579 38.16 9.05 -6.89
N LYS A 580 37.03 9.19 -7.58
CA LYS A 580 36.94 9.56 -9.00
C LYS A 580 35.94 10.69 -9.17
N ILE A 581 36.15 11.50 -10.20
CA ILE A 581 35.15 12.49 -10.63
C ILE A 581 34.15 11.81 -11.57
N TYR A 582 32.87 12.02 -11.28
CA TYR A 582 31.74 11.62 -12.11
C TYR A 582 31.04 12.87 -12.62
N GLU A 583 30.61 12.85 -13.88
CA GLU A 583 30.03 14.02 -14.54
C GLU A 583 28.78 13.62 -15.33
N ILE A 584 27.74 14.45 -15.23
CA ILE A 584 26.50 14.35 -16.01
C ILE A 584 26.27 15.70 -16.68
N GLU A 585 26.03 15.67 -17.99
CA GLU A 585 25.59 16.84 -18.76
C GLU A 585 24.12 16.68 -19.14
N ALA A 586 23.35 17.74 -18.99
CA ALA A 586 21.93 17.77 -19.35
C ALA A 586 21.53 19.17 -19.82
N GLN A 587 20.63 19.22 -20.79
CA GLN A 587 19.95 20.47 -21.16
C GLN A 587 18.79 20.68 -20.19
N VAL A 588 18.70 21.87 -19.59
CA VAL A 588 17.57 22.26 -18.75
C VAL A 588 16.52 22.91 -19.64
N ASP A 589 15.37 22.26 -19.77
CA ASP A 589 14.23 22.80 -20.53
C ASP A 589 13.71 24.09 -19.88
N GLU A 590 13.14 25.01 -20.65
CA GLU A 590 12.55 26.26 -20.13
C GLU A 590 11.34 26.01 -19.21
N LYS A 591 10.71 24.83 -19.32
CA LYS A 591 9.61 24.38 -18.48
C LYS A 591 10.06 23.71 -17.18
N ALA A 592 11.37 23.53 -16.99
CA ALA A 592 11.89 22.93 -15.77
C ALA A 592 11.58 23.81 -14.58
N ASP A 593 11.09 23.19 -13.51
CA ASP A 593 10.80 23.83 -12.23
C ASP A 593 11.79 23.39 -11.15
N MET A 594 12.25 22.15 -11.24
CA MET A 594 13.14 21.56 -10.25
C MET A 594 14.29 20.81 -10.91
N ILE A 595 15.50 21.01 -10.38
CA ILE A 595 16.63 20.12 -10.64
C ILE A 595 16.91 19.39 -9.34
N HIS A 596 16.97 18.07 -9.38
CA HIS A 596 17.35 17.28 -8.22
C HIS A 596 18.43 16.26 -8.56
N TYR A 597 19.37 16.12 -7.65
CA TYR A 597 20.54 15.29 -7.87
C TYR A 597 21.06 14.72 -6.55
N GLY A 598 21.85 13.65 -6.67
CA GLY A 598 22.52 13.08 -5.51
C GLY A 598 23.04 11.68 -5.74
N ILE A 599 23.48 11.08 -4.65
CA ILE A 599 24.03 9.73 -4.66
C ILE A 599 23.02 8.74 -4.11
N TYR A 600 23.00 7.56 -4.73
CA TYR A 600 22.08 6.49 -4.41
C TYR A 600 22.86 5.22 -4.11
N LEU A 601 22.40 4.45 -3.12
CA LEU A 601 22.96 3.16 -2.72
C LEU A 601 21.86 2.10 -2.76
N ARG A 602 22.06 1.06 -3.57
CA ARG A 602 21.18 -0.11 -3.58
C ARG A 602 21.56 -1.05 -2.46
N ASP A 603 20.59 -1.35 -1.60
CA ASP A 603 20.70 -2.24 -0.44
C ASP A 603 21.93 -1.93 0.45
N PHE A 604 23.05 -2.65 0.30
CA PHE A 604 24.16 -2.65 1.26
C PHE A 604 25.46 -2.10 0.68
N GLY A 605 26.27 -1.52 1.56
CA GLY A 605 27.59 -0.99 1.25
C GLY A 605 27.76 0.42 1.78
N THR A 606 28.80 1.08 1.31
CA THR A 606 29.08 2.48 1.61
C THR A 606 29.38 3.24 0.32
N VAL A 607 28.87 4.45 0.20
CA VAL A 607 29.27 5.40 -0.84
C VAL A 607 29.54 6.75 -0.21
N TRP A 608 30.61 7.39 -0.64
CA TRP A 608 30.98 8.73 -0.22
C TRP A 608 30.89 9.67 -1.41
N ILE A 609 30.46 10.91 -1.14
CA ILE A 609 30.50 12.00 -2.11
C ILE A 609 31.12 13.26 -1.51
N ASP A 610 31.77 14.05 -2.36
CA ASP A 610 32.42 15.29 -1.99
C ASP A 610 32.54 16.22 -3.22
N ASN A 611 32.75 17.52 -2.98
CA ASN A 611 33.02 18.56 -3.96
C ASN A 611 32.02 18.53 -5.14
N VAL A 612 30.73 18.66 -4.81
CA VAL A 612 29.64 18.69 -5.80
C VAL A 612 29.58 20.07 -6.47
N GLU A 613 29.54 20.10 -7.79
CA GLU A 613 29.57 21.33 -8.59
C GLU A 613 28.52 21.26 -9.69
N ILE A 614 27.65 22.27 -9.78
CA ILE A 614 26.80 22.51 -10.95
C ILE A 614 27.33 23.74 -11.69
N THR A 615 27.53 23.62 -13.00
CA THR A 615 28.04 24.72 -13.82
C THR A 615 27.25 24.83 -15.12
N ILE A 616 27.01 26.05 -15.58
CA ILE A 616 26.51 26.31 -16.94
C ILE A 616 27.70 26.23 -17.88
N ILE A 617 27.61 25.43 -18.95
CA ILE A 617 28.75 25.13 -19.83
C ILE A 617 28.63 25.71 -21.25
N GLU A 618 27.54 26.43 -21.54
CA GLU A 618 27.27 27.05 -22.85
C GLU A 618 26.65 28.45 -22.70
#